data_AF-M0M7C2-F1
#
_entry.id   AF-M0M7C2-F1
#
_cell.length_a   1.000
_cell.length_b   1.000
_cell.length_c   1.000
_cell.angle_alpha   90.00
_cell.angle_beta   90.00
_cell.angle_gamma   90.00
#
_symmetry.space_group_name_H-M   'P 1'
#
loop_
_entity.id
_entity.type
_entity.pdbx_description
1 polymer ?
#
loop_
_entity_poly.entity_id
_entity_poly.type
_entity_poly.pdbx_seq_one_letter_code
_entity_poly.pdbx_strand_id
1 'polypeptide(L)'
;GTRAGTDALATGLGGDGPALVVASDAPRGAPDDEIEHAGGAGAAAVLLTADGGGSVRDRAERTTTAPGTRFRPAGSDETTGLGITAYDRSSFTEAVTTVADALEYDPASADAVALQSPNGTLPYRVAGPLEVDTETIRAGTTVHDLGDTGAASPLLGFASALESGCDSVLLLGYGADGATGLAFGLEAGGVAVSTRLEGDETLSYGEYLRRRGDITPGEPAGGGAYVSVPNWKRTLPQRHRLVAGRCPKCGELAFPPGGACPDCGALEAFDEVALPGTGTVEAATVIGQGGAPPEFVEQQAREGAYVSAVVALDGPDSDGDRATVSTPAQVLTVGDESVSPGDRVEATIRRIYTQEGVTRYGFKMRRLE
;
A
#
# COMPACT_ATOMS: atom_id res chain seq x y z
N GLY A 1 -15.45 -4.09 5.91
CA GLY A 1 -15.02 -4.01 7.31
C GLY A 1 -13.56 -4.36 7.47
N THR A 2 -13.07 -4.26 8.70
CA THR A 2 -11.69 -4.57 9.11
C THR A 2 -11.31 -6.05 8.99
N ARG A 3 -12.27 -6.94 8.72
CA ARG A 3 -12.06 -8.36 8.39
C ARG A 3 -11.75 -8.63 6.92
N ALA A 4 -11.85 -7.63 6.04
CA ALA A 4 -11.79 -7.84 4.60
C ALA A 4 -10.48 -8.52 4.12
N GLY A 5 -9.35 -8.28 4.79
CA GLY A 5 -8.08 -8.94 4.45
C GLY A 5 -8.13 -10.45 4.66
N THR A 6 -8.69 -10.90 5.78
CA THR A 6 -8.88 -12.33 6.07
C THR A 6 -9.99 -12.95 5.22
N ASP A 7 -11.03 -12.19 4.86
CA ASP A 7 -12.06 -12.65 3.92
C ASP A 7 -11.49 -12.89 2.52
N ALA A 8 -10.60 -12.00 2.07
CA ALA A 8 -9.89 -12.17 0.81
C ALA A 8 -8.95 -13.39 0.86
N LEU A 9 -8.29 -13.64 1.99
CA LEU A 9 -7.50 -14.86 2.21
C LEU A 9 -8.36 -16.12 2.12
N ALA A 10 -9.49 -16.17 2.84
CA ALA A 10 -10.42 -17.30 2.77
C ALA A 10 -10.93 -17.57 1.34
N THR A 11 -11.20 -16.50 0.60
CA THR A 11 -11.65 -16.59 -0.80
C THR A 11 -10.53 -17.10 -1.70
N GLY A 12 -9.31 -16.58 -1.56
CA GLY A 12 -8.15 -16.99 -2.33
C GLY A 12 -7.78 -18.46 -2.13
N LEU A 13 -7.87 -18.95 -0.89
CA LEU A 13 -7.62 -20.36 -0.54
C LEU A 13 -8.64 -21.33 -1.16
N GLY A 14 -9.82 -20.85 -1.57
CA GLY A 14 -10.83 -21.65 -2.24
C GLY A 14 -10.69 -21.72 -3.77
N GLY A 15 -9.70 -21.05 -4.35
CA GLY A 15 -9.48 -21.01 -5.80
C GLY A 15 -8.60 -22.16 -6.33
N ASP A 16 -8.78 -22.51 -7.60
CA ASP A 16 -8.07 -23.62 -8.26
C ASP A 16 -6.67 -23.25 -8.82
N GLY A 17 -6.18 -22.03 -8.58
CA GLY A 17 -4.93 -21.54 -9.14
C GLY A 17 -4.24 -20.49 -8.28
N PRO A 18 -3.06 -20.02 -8.71
CA PRO A 18 -2.31 -19.01 -7.97
C PRO A 18 -3.14 -17.75 -7.71
N ALA A 19 -3.18 -17.30 -6.46
CA ALA A 19 -3.93 -16.13 -6.05
C ALA A 19 -3.03 -15.17 -5.26
N LEU A 20 -3.02 -13.89 -5.65
CA LEU A 20 -2.39 -12.83 -4.87
C LEU A 20 -3.47 -12.13 -4.04
N VAL A 21 -3.41 -12.32 -2.73
CA VAL A 21 -4.28 -11.64 -1.77
C VAL A 21 -3.56 -10.39 -1.30
N VAL A 22 -4.18 -9.22 -1.45
CA VAL A 22 -3.64 -7.96 -0.96
C VAL A 22 -4.66 -7.31 -0.03
N ALA A 23 -4.23 -7.01 1.19
CA ALA A 23 -4.98 -6.17 2.11
C ALA A 23 -4.21 -4.87 2.32
N SER A 24 -4.90 -3.74 2.21
CA SER A 24 -4.35 -2.43 2.55
C SER A 24 -5.45 -1.59 3.16
N ASP A 25 -5.08 -0.82 4.18
CA ASP A 25 -5.98 0.12 4.82
C ASP A 25 -5.19 1.29 5.39
N ALA A 26 -5.88 2.41 5.60
CA ALA A 26 -5.34 3.58 6.27
C ALA A 26 -6.48 4.27 7.02
N PRO A 27 -6.96 3.67 8.12
CA PRO A 27 -8.09 4.23 8.85
C PRO A 27 -7.87 5.69 9.23
N ARG A 28 -8.96 6.44 9.32
CA ARG A 28 -8.94 7.88 9.57
C ARG A 28 -9.89 8.21 10.69
N GLY A 29 -9.39 8.88 11.70
CA GLY A 29 -10.19 9.59 12.68
C GLY A 29 -10.27 11.08 12.36
N ALA A 30 -11.09 11.80 13.13
CA ALA A 30 -11.06 13.25 13.18
C ALA A 30 -9.77 13.73 13.87
N PRO A 31 -9.22 14.91 13.51
CA PRO A 31 -8.01 15.42 14.17
C PRO A 31 -8.17 15.48 15.70
N ASP A 32 -7.17 14.95 16.43
CA ASP A 32 -7.11 14.88 17.89
C ASP A 32 -8.15 13.93 18.54
N ASP A 33 -8.65 12.95 17.79
CA ASP A 33 -9.53 11.89 18.31
C ASP A 33 -8.78 10.57 18.58
N GLU A 34 -9.33 9.71 19.44
CA GLU A 34 -8.71 8.42 19.82
C GLU A 34 -8.44 7.49 18.62
N ILE A 35 -9.29 7.50 17.60
CA ILE A 35 -9.13 6.73 16.36
C ILE A 35 -7.98 7.28 15.52
N GLU A 36 -7.80 8.60 15.51
CA GLU A 36 -6.71 9.27 14.81
C GLU A 36 -5.37 8.99 15.48
N HIS A 37 -5.30 9.15 16.81
CA HIS A 37 -4.10 8.82 17.60
C HIS A 37 -3.71 7.34 17.52
N ALA A 38 -4.68 6.43 17.40
CA ALA A 38 -4.41 5.01 17.18
C ALA A 38 -4.20 4.65 15.70
N GLY A 39 -4.43 5.57 14.78
CA GLY A 39 -4.53 5.32 13.35
C GLY A 39 -3.19 5.00 12.70
N GLY A 40 -3.19 3.99 11.84
CA GLY A 40 -2.05 3.57 11.04
C GLY A 40 -2.34 3.60 9.54
N ALA A 41 -1.33 3.22 8.76
CA ALA A 41 -1.50 2.89 7.34
C ALA A 41 -0.57 1.75 6.96
N GLY A 42 -1.08 0.78 6.21
CA GLY A 42 -0.28 -0.38 5.85
C GLY A 42 -0.87 -1.21 4.72
N ALA A 43 -0.05 -2.13 4.23
CA ALA A 43 -0.46 -3.14 3.27
C ALA A 43 0.34 -4.42 3.47
N ALA A 44 -0.31 -5.56 3.26
CA ALA A 44 0.35 -6.85 3.18
C ALA A 44 -0.19 -7.63 1.99
N ALA A 45 0.67 -8.44 1.39
CA ALA A 45 0.34 -9.30 0.27
C ALA A 45 0.75 -10.74 0.57
N VAL A 46 -0.14 -11.69 0.28
CA VAL A 46 0.10 -13.13 0.44
C VAL A 46 -0.13 -13.79 -0.91
N LEU A 47 0.89 -14.50 -1.40
CA LEU A 47 0.79 -15.32 -2.60
C LEU A 47 0.41 -16.75 -2.22
N LEU A 48 -0.72 -17.21 -2.74
CA LEU A 48 -1.22 -18.57 -2.55
C LEU A 48 -0.90 -19.38 -3.79
N THR A 49 -0.22 -20.51 -3.60
CA THR A 49 0.05 -21.50 -4.65
C THR A 49 -0.14 -22.91 -4.08
N ALA A 50 -0.36 -23.91 -4.95
CA ALA A 50 -0.56 -25.29 -4.53
C ALA A 50 0.68 -25.91 -3.85
N ASP A 51 1.86 -25.38 -4.16
CA ASP A 51 3.17 -25.77 -3.65
C ASP A 51 3.75 -24.76 -2.64
N GLY A 52 2.90 -23.87 -2.10
CA GLY A 52 3.31 -22.87 -1.12
C GLY A 52 3.90 -23.51 0.15
N GLY A 53 4.86 -22.81 0.77
CA GLY A 53 5.57 -23.31 1.96
C GLY A 53 4.78 -23.29 3.27
N GLY A 54 3.51 -22.90 3.24
CA GLY A 54 2.63 -22.85 4.40
C GLY A 54 1.33 -23.63 4.18
N SER A 55 0.67 -24.00 5.28
CA SER A 55 -0.58 -24.78 5.26
C SER A 55 -1.59 -24.23 6.27
N VAL A 56 -2.87 -24.32 5.92
CA VAL A 56 -3.98 -24.04 6.83
C VAL A 56 -4.35 -25.34 7.51
N ARG A 57 -4.18 -25.42 8.83
CA ARG A 57 -4.55 -26.59 9.63
C ARG A 57 -6.03 -26.58 9.97
N ASP A 58 -6.58 -25.40 10.20
CA ASP A 58 -7.97 -25.25 10.55
C ASP A 58 -8.48 -23.84 10.20
N ARG A 59 -9.79 -23.72 10.06
CA ARG A 59 -10.49 -22.46 9.77
C ARG A 59 -11.87 -22.44 10.41
N ALA A 60 -12.16 -21.36 11.13
CA ALA A 60 -13.48 -21.11 11.70
C ALA A 60 -13.99 -19.70 11.38
N GLU A 61 -15.28 -19.57 11.18
CA GLU A 61 -15.98 -18.30 11.01
C GLU A 61 -17.15 -18.22 11.99
N ARG A 62 -17.30 -17.09 12.67
CA ARG A 62 -18.39 -16.84 13.63
C ARG A 62 -18.86 -15.40 13.54
N THR A 63 -20.14 -15.21 13.83
CA THR A 63 -20.77 -13.88 13.92
C THR A 63 -21.50 -13.81 15.24
N THR A 64 -21.26 -12.76 16.02
CA THR A 64 -22.07 -12.47 17.20
C THR A 64 -23.16 -11.47 16.83
N THR A 65 -24.33 -11.58 17.48
CA THR A 65 -25.41 -10.61 17.30
C THR A 65 -25.17 -9.38 18.17
N ALA A 66 -24.26 -8.53 17.73
CA ALA A 66 -23.92 -7.27 18.38
C ALA A 66 -23.87 -6.12 17.34
N PRO A 67 -24.34 -4.91 17.68
CA PRO A 67 -24.02 -3.72 16.90
C PRO A 67 -22.51 -3.58 16.61
N GLY A 68 -22.18 -3.03 15.43
CA GLY A 68 -20.79 -2.70 15.12
C GLY A 68 -20.23 -1.65 16.10
N THR A 69 -18.96 -1.79 16.46
CA THR A 69 -18.21 -0.86 17.30
C THR A 69 -17.57 0.27 16.50
N ARG A 70 -17.34 0.06 15.20
CA ARG A 70 -16.66 1.01 14.31
C ARG A 70 -17.30 1.03 12.92
N PHE A 71 -17.51 2.23 12.38
CA PHE A 71 -18.13 2.40 11.07
C PHE A 71 -17.65 3.68 10.36
N ARG A 72 -17.69 3.64 9.03
CA ARG A 72 -17.44 4.80 8.15
C ARG A 72 -18.67 5.01 7.26
N PRO A 73 -19.51 6.03 7.53
CA PRO A 73 -20.69 6.31 6.72
C PRO A 73 -20.34 6.55 5.25
N ALA A 74 -21.26 6.22 4.34
CA ALA A 74 -21.07 6.50 2.92
C ALA A 74 -20.87 8.01 2.68
N GLY A 75 -19.80 8.37 1.98
CA GLY A 75 -19.41 9.77 1.74
C GLY A 75 -18.58 10.41 2.85
N SER A 76 -18.32 9.70 3.96
CA SER A 76 -17.37 10.11 4.99
C SER A 76 -15.98 9.52 4.70
N ASP A 77 -14.95 10.32 4.87
CA ASP A 77 -13.56 9.85 4.92
C ASP A 77 -13.15 9.48 6.36
N GLU A 78 -13.93 9.88 7.36
CA GLU A 78 -13.68 9.65 8.78
C GLU A 78 -14.42 8.41 9.28
N THR A 79 -13.69 7.60 10.04
CA THR A 79 -14.18 6.43 10.75
C THR A 79 -14.54 6.85 12.16
N THR A 80 -15.73 6.47 12.60
CA THR A 80 -16.25 6.78 13.94
C THR A 80 -16.63 5.50 14.67
N GLY A 81 -17.03 5.64 15.93
CA GLY A 81 -17.48 4.55 16.77
C GLY A 81 -18.64 4.98 17.68
N LEU A 82 -19.11 4.06 18.52
CA LEU A 82 -20.21 4.34 19.45
C LEU A 82 -19.79 5.21 20.64
N GLY A 83 -18.48 5.32 20.91
CA GLY A 83 -17.96 6.06 22.07
C GLY A 83 -18.25 5.38 23.41
N ILE A 84 -18.48 4.05 23.40
CA ILE A 84 -18.78 3.26 24.59
C ILE A 84 -17.67 2.25 24.81
N THR A 85 -16.60 2.69 25.47
CA THR A 85 -15.37 1.89 25.64
C THR A 85 -15.62 0.49 26.21
N ALA A 86 -16.52 0.35 27.19
CA ALA A 86 -16.85 -0.96 27.78
C ALA A 86 -17.50 -1.92 26.77
N TYR A 87 -18.33 -1.38 25.89
CA TYR A 87 -18.99 -2.13 24.83
C TYR A 87 -18.00 -2.57 23.75
N ASP A 88 -17.10 -1.68 23.33
CA ASP A 88 -16.08 -2.00 22.32
C ASP A 88 -15.17 -3.13 22.80
N ARG A 89 -14.80 -3.09 24.09
CA ARG A 89 -14.00 -4.11 24.75
C ARG A 89 -14.72 -5.46 24.81
N SER A 90 -15.98 -5.48 25.24
CA SER A 90 -16.75 -6.73 25.31
C SER A 90 -16.99 -7.32 23.94
N SER A 91 -17.38 -6.49 22.96
CA SER A 91 -17.67 -6.93 21.59
C SER A 91 -16.43 -7.54 20.92
N PHE A 92 -15.27 -6.89 21.07
CA PHE A 92 -14.00 -7.41 20.58
C PHE A 92 -13.63 -8.75 21.23
N THR A 93 -13.60 -8.80 22.57
CA THR A 93 -13.21 -10.01 23.29
C THR A 93 -14.16 -11.16 23.00
N GLU A 94 -15.48 -10.93 23.00
CA GLU A 94 -16.48 -11.95 22.70
C GLU A 94 -16.33 -12.49 21.27
N ALA A 95 -16.21 -11.62 20.27
CA ALA A 95 -16.09 -12.05 18.88
C ALA A 95 -14.81 -12.86 18.61
N VAL A 96 -13.67 -12.42 19.17
CA VAL A 96 -12.38 -13.10 19.00
C VAL A 96 -12.37 -14.44 19.72
N THR A 97 -12.82 -14.50 20.96
CA THR A 97 -12.89 -15.77 21.72
C THR A 97 -13.88 -16.74 21.07
N THR A 98 -15.06 -16.26 20.64
CA THR A 98 -16.07 -17.12 20.00
C THR A 98 -15.55 -17.78 18.72
N VAL A 99 -14.77 -17.08 17.90
CA VAL A 99 -14.19 -17.67 16.68
C VAL A 99 -13.00 -18.57 16.98
N ALA A 100 -12.22 -18.27 18.04
CA ALA A 100 -11.11 -19.13 18.46
C ALA A 100 -11.61 -20.45 19.06
N ASP A 101 -12.63 -20.43 19.93
CA ASP A 101 -13.28 -21.63 20.51
C ASP A 101 -13.92 -22.54 19.45
N ALA A 102 -14.15 -22.00 18.25
CA ALA A 102 -14.70 -22.74 17.13
C ALA A 102 -13.64 -23.50 16.31
N LEU A 103 -12.36 -23.28 16.58
CA LEU A 103 -11.25 -24.01 15.98
C LEU A 103 -11.05 -25.35 16.69
N GLU A 104 -10.72 -26.38 15.91
CA GLU A 104 -10.04 -27.59 16.37
C GLU A 104 -8.55 -27.33 16.67
N TYR A 105 -7.97 -26.29 16.06
CA TYR A 105 -6.62 -25.81 16.36
C TYR A 105 -6.56 -25.17 17.76
N ASP A 106 -5.60 -25.58 18.58
CA ASP A 106 -5.37 -25.03 19.93
C ASP A 106 -4.65 -23.67 19.86
N PRO A 107 -5.29 -22.55 20.24
CA PRO A 107 -4.65 -21.23 20.27
C PRO A 107 -3.37 -21.19 21.11
N ALA A 108 -3.30 -21.94 22.21
CA ALA A 108 -2.16 -21.97 23.12
C ALA A 108 -0.91 -22.63 22.50
N SER A 109 -1.07 -23.33 21.38
CA SER A 109 0.02 -23.96 20.64
C SER A 109 0.70 -23.05 19.61
N ALA A 110 0.14 -21.86 19.32
CA ALA A 110 0.70 -20.94 18.34
C ALA A 110 1.91 -20.15 18.89
N ASP A 111 2.94 -19.98 18.06
CA ASP A 111 4.09 -19.12 18.37
C ASP A 111 3.71 -17.63 18.37
N ALA A 112 2.69 -17.27 17.59
CA ALA A 112 2.18 -15.90 17.51
C ALA A 112 0.67 -15.86 17.24
N VAL A 113 0.02 -14.79 17.72
CA VAL A 113 -1.39 -14.50 17.40
C VAL A 113 -1.46 -13.21 16.58
N ALA A 114 -1.73 -13.37 15.28
CA ALA A 114 -1.83 -12.27 14.34
C ALA A 114 -3.29 -11.80 14.18
N LEU A 115 -3.64 -10.68 14.79
CA LEU A 115 -5.03 -10.22 14.88
C LEU A 115 -5.23 -8.73 14.57
N GLN A 116 -6.46 -8.41 14.16
CA GLN A 116 -6.86 -7.02 13.96
C GLN A 116 -6.76 -6.26 15.29
N SER A 117 -6.04 -5.13 15.27
CA SER A 117 -5.63 -4.40 16.47
C SER A 117 -6.04 -2.92 16.36
N PRO A 118 -7.24 -2.53 16.87
CA PRO A 118 -7.73 -1.16 16.76
C PRO A 118 -6.93 -0.11 17.54
N ASN A 119 -6.14 -0.54 18.53
CA ASN A 119 -5.23 0.29 19.32
C ASN A 119 -4.23 -0.61 20.07
N GLY A 120 -3.23 -0.01 20.71
CA GLY A 120 -2.17 -0.73 21.43
C GLY A 120 -2.61 -1.49 22.70
N THR A 121 -3.89 -1.45 23.09
CA THR A 121 -4.37 -2.11 24.33
C THR A 121 -5.37 -3.23 24.10
N LEU A 122 -6.21 -3.09 23.07
CA LEU A 122 -7.30 -4.01 22.78
C LEU A 122 -6.86 -5.45 22.45
N PRO A 123 -5.81 -5.71 21.64
CA PRO A 123 -5.40 -7.08 21.32
C PRO A 123 -4.96 -7.88 22.56
N TYR A 124 -4.39 -7.25 23.58
CA TYR A 124 -3.96 -7.94 24.80
C TYR A 124 -5.10 -8.44 25.68
N ARG A 125 -6.34 -7.99 25.44
CA ARG A 125 -7.51 -8.41 26.22
C ARG A 125 -7.92 -9.84 25.94
N VAL A 126 -7.48 -10.41 24.82
CA VAL A 126 -7.80 -11.79 24.45
C VAL A 126 -6.72 -12.78 24.89
N ALA A 127 -5.59 -12.33 25.45
CA ALA A 127 -4.51 -13.22 25.91
C ALA A 127 -5.01 -14.28 26.90
N GLY A 128 -5.67 -13.85 27.98
CA GLY A 128 -6.25 -14.75 28.98
C GLY A 128 -7.32 -15.70 28.40
N PRO A 129 -8.35 -15.19 27.70
CA PRO A 129 -9.35 -16.03 27.03
C PRO A 129 -8.80 -17.04 26.01
N LEU A 130 -7.69 -16.72 25.34
CA LEU A 130 -7.03 -17.63 24.39
C LEU A 130 -5.96 -18.51 25.04
N GLU A 131 -5.76 -18.40 26.36
CA GLU A 131 -4.75 -19.14 27.12
C GLU A 131 -3.31 -18.94 26.61
N VAL A 132 -3.01 -17.78 26.02
CA VAL A 132 -1.67 -17.38 25.55
C VAL A 132 -1.05 -16.28 26.43
N ASP A 133 0.27 -16.16 26.42
CA ASP A 133 0.96 -15.04 27.04
C ASP A 133 0.91 -13.75 26.18
N THR A 134 1.27 -12.63 26.80
CA THR A 134 1.25 -11.31 26.14
C THR A 134 2.30 -11.18 25.05
N GLU A 135 3.38 -11.94 25.15
CA GLU A 135 4.49 -11.97 24.21
C GLU A 135 4.07 -12.64 22.90
N THR A 136 3.23 -13.68 22.97
CA THR A 136 2.60 -14.34 21.82
C THR A 136 1.67 -13.38 21.05
N ILE A 137 0.89 -12.56 21.76
CA ILE A 137 0.10 -11.48 21.13
C ILE A 137 1.02 -10.42 20.52
N ARG A 138 2.10 -10.04 21.23
CA ARG A 138 3.05 -9.03 20.75
C ARG A 138 3.80 -9.49 19.49
N ALA A 139 4.16 -10.77 19.40
CA ALA A 139 4.85 -11.34 18.24
C ALA A 139 4.01 -11.27 16.96
N GLY A 140 2.68 -11.35 17.08
CA GLY A 140 1.75 -11.26 15.94
C GLY A 140 1.09 -9.89 15.75
N THR A 141 1.48 -8.84 16.48
CA THR A 141 0.83 -7.52 16.33
C THR A 141 1.84 -6.42 16.03
N THR A 142 1.51 -5.60 15.03
CA THR A 142 2.34 -4.46 14.60
C THR A 142 1.78 -3.11 15.06
N VAL A 143 0.76 -3.10 15.92
CA VAL A 143 0.00 -1.89 16.29
C VAL A 143 0.82 -0.85 17.05
N HIS A 144 1.88 -1.28 17.76
CA HIS A 144 2.75 -0.36 18.50
C HIS A 144 3.69 0.43 17.59
N ASP A 145 4.00 -0.12 16.42
CA ASP A 145 4.94 0.47 15.48
C ASP A 145 4.20 1.15 14.31
N LEU A 146 3.10 0.56 13.85
CA LEU A 146 2.37 0.99 12.65
C LEU A 146 1.00 1.61 12.93
N GLY A 147 0.49 1.51 14.17
CA GLY A 147 -0.90 1.85 14.50
C GLY A 147 -1.91 0.84 13.93
N ASP A 148 -3.19 1.20 13.98
CA ASP A 148 -4.29 0.42 13.39
C ASP A 148 -4.24 0.50 11.87
N THR A 149 -3.75 -0.57 11.23
CA THR A 149 -3.71 -0.72 9.77
C THR A 149 -4.96 -1.39 9.21
N GLY A 150 -6.07 -1.37 9.96
CA GLY A 150 -7.40 -1.81 9.52
C GLY A 150 -7.40 -3.24 9.00
N ALA A 151 -7.86 -3.42 7.76
CA ALA A 151 -7.92 -4.73 7.11
C ALA A 151 -6.55 -5.40 6.88
N ALA A 152 -5.45 -4.64 6.89
CA ALA A 152 -4.11 -5.19 6.74
C ALA A 152 -3.53 -5.74 8.05
N SER A 153 -4.06 -5.33 9.21
CA SER A 153 -3.49 -5.64 10.52
C SER A 153 -3.19 -7.14 10.75
N PRO A 154 -4.11 -8.09 10.49
CA PRO A 154 -3.81 -9.51 10.68
C PRO A 154 -2.70 -10.03 9.75
N LEU A 155 -2.66 -9.56 8.50
CA LEU A 155 -1.67 -10.03 7.52
C LEU A 155 -0.29 -9.40 7.75
N LEU A 156 -0.23 -8.15 8.20
CA LEU A 156 1.01 -7.50 8.63
C LEU A 156 1.58 -8.16 9.90
N GLY A 157 0.70 -8.44 10.87
CA GLY A 157 1.04 -9.22 12.06
C GLY A 157 1.61 -10.60 11.72
N PHE A 158 0.98 -11.30 10.79
CA PHE A 158 1.46 -12.58 10.28
C PHE A 158 2.84 -12.46 9.64
N ALA A 159 3.05 -11.50 8.73
CA ALA A 159 4.35 -11.30 8.09
C ALA A 159 5.46 -10.95 9.11
N SER A 160 5.15 -10.09 10.08
CA SER A 160 6.06 -9.72 11.18
C SER A 160 6.46 -10.93 12.04
N ALA A 161 5.50 -11.81 12.35
CA ALA A 161 5.76 -13.03 13.10
C ALA A 161 6.68 -14.00 12.33
N LEU A 162 6.42 -14.22 11.03
CA LEU A 162 7.26 -15.08 10.19
C LEU A 162 8.69 -14.54 10.07
N GLU A 163 8.85 -13.23 9.91
CA GLU A 163 10.18 -12.60 9.83
C GLU A 163 10.97 -12.76 11.14
N SER A 164 10.26 -12.84 12.26
CA SER A 164 10.81 -13.11 13.59
C SER A 164 11.08 -14.61 13.84
N GLY A 165 10.75 -15.50 12.89
CA GLY A 165 10.99 -16.93 12.96
C GLY A 165 9.90 -17.75 13.65
N CYS A 166 8.67 -17.24 13.73
CA CYS A 166 7.51 -18.00 14.18
C CYS A 166 7.04 -18.96 13.06
N ASP A 167 6.80 -20.22 13.39
CA ASP A 167 6.37 -21.23 12.42
C ASP A 167 4.86 -21.45 12.47
N SER A 168 4.27 -21.38 13.65
CA SER A 168 2.83 -21.58 13.89
C SER A 168 2.15 -20.25 14.26
N VAL A 169 1.10 -19.88 13.54
CA VAL A 169 0.42 -18.58 13.74
C VAL A 169 -1.08 -18.76 13.77
N LEU A 170 -1.72 -18.22 14.82
CA LEU A 170 -3.17 -18.04 14.85
C LEU A 170 -3.51 -16.70 14.20
N LEU A 171 -4.12 -16.73 13.01
CA LEU A 171 -4.47 -15.54 12.24
C LEU A 171 -5.96 -15.22 12.37
N LEU A 172 -6.29 -14.02 12.85
CA LEU A 172 -7.64 -13.63 13.28
C LEU A 172 -8.08 -12.29 12.69
N GLY A 173 -9.10 -12.32 11.84
CA GLY A 173 -9.80 -11.14 11.38
C GLY A 173 -11.00 -10.81 12.26
N TYR A 174 -11.03 -9.59 12.82
CA TYR A 174 -12.20 -9.04 13.51
C TYR A 174 -12.87 -7.97 12.64
N GLY A 175 -14.18 -8.14 12.40
CA GLY A 175 -15.04 -7.21 11.68
C GLY A 175 -15.78 -6.31 12.65
N ALA A 176 -15.26 -5.10 12.86
CA ALA A 176 -15.82 -4.15 13.82
C ALA A 176 -17.21 -3.62 13.44
N ASP A 177 -17.67 -3.83 12.20
CA ASP A 177 -18.98 -3.44 11.67
C ASP A 177 -20.14 -4.37 12.09
N GLY A 178 -19.84 -5.57 12.59
CA GLY A 178 -20.86 -6.54 13.01
C GLY A 178 -20.36 -7.65 13.93
N ALA A 179 -19.26 -7.40 14.65
CA ALA A 179 -18.65 -8.34 15.59
C ALA A 179 -18.45 -9.75 15.00
N THR A 180 -17.93 -9.79 13.78
CA THR A 180 -17.65 -11.04 13.05
C THR A 180 -16.20 -11.44 13.22
N GLY A 181 -15.95 -12.73 13.46
CA GLY A 181 -14.61 -13.32 13.50
C GLY A 181 -14.38 -14.27 12.32
N LEU A 182 -13.16 -14.27 11.80
CA LEU A 182 -12.64 -15.32 10.90
C LEU A 182 -11.23 -15.69 11.38
N ALA A 183 -11.01 -16.97 11.66
CA ALA A 183 -9.79 -17.47 12.25
C ALA A 183 -9.16 -18.57 11.38
N PHE A 184 -7.84 -18.63 11.38
CA PHE A 184 -7.05 -19.68 10.76
C PHE A 184 -5.95 -20.15 11.72
N GLY A 185 -5.81 -21.46 11.90
CA GLY A 185 -4.58 -22.05 12.44
C GLY A 185 -3.61 -22.31 11.29
N LEU A 186 -2.47 -21.62 11.28
CA LEU A 186 -1.49 -21.66 10.19
C LEU A 186 -0.18 -22.30 10.63
N GLU A 187 0.41 -23.06 9.73
CA GLU A 187 1.77 -23.59 9.82
C GLU A 187 2.54 -23.07 8.63
N ALA A 188 3.52 -22.21 8.85
CA ALA A 188 4.09 -21.31 7.86
C ALA A 188 5.62 -21.19 7.93
N GLY A 189 6.33 -22.08 8.65
CA GLY A 189 7.80 -22.07 8.73
C GLY A 189 8.56 -22.20 7.40
N GLY A 190 7.89 -22.61 6.32
CA GLY A 190 8.45 -22.64 4.95
C GLY A 190 8.08 -21.43 4.09
N VAL A 191 7.33 -20.46 4.60
CA VAL A 191 6.84 -19.31 3.83
C VAL A 191 7.92 -18.25 3.74
N ALA A 192 8.33 -17.92 2.51
CA ALA A 192 9.21 -16.78 2.28
C ALA A 192 8.50 -15.46 2.64
N VAL A 193 9.16 -14.65 3.46
CA VAL A 193 8.63 -13.36 3.92
C VAL A 193 9.64 -12.26 3.68
N SER A 194 9.14 -11.08 3.37
CA SER A 194 9.91 -9.83 3.30
C SER A 194 9.01 -8.72 3.82
N THR A 195 9.50 -7.96 4.80
CA THR A 195 8.76 -6.82 5.32
C THR A 195 9.52 -5.52 5.09
N ARG A 196 8.78 -4.41 5.15
CA ARG A 196 9.32 -3.05 5.30
C ARG A 196 8.38 -2.28 6.20
N LEU A 197 8.60 -2.40 7.51
CA LEU A 197 7.72 -1.86 8.54
C LEU A 197 8.24 -0.52 9.10
N GLU A 198 9.52 -0.22 8.90
CA GLU A 198 10.14 1.01 9.39
C GLU A 198 10.02 2.15 8.36
N GLY A 199 9.87 3.37 8.87
CA GLY A 199 9.89 4.61 8.10
C GLY A 199 11.14 5.42 8.41
N ASP A 200 11.61 6.17 7.42
CA ASP A 200 12.85 6.94 7.49
C ASP A 200 12.64 8.39 8.00
N GLU A 201 11.38 8.82 8.18
CA GLU A 201 11.00 10.18 8.57
C GLU A 201 10.07 10.21 9.79
N THR A 202 10.32 11.18 10.67
CA THR A 202 9.43 11.55 11.77
C THR A 202 8.76 12.87 11.44
N LEU A 203 7.43 12.90 11.45
CA LEU A 203 6.65 14.11 11.20
C LEU A 203 6.17 14.72 12.52
N SER A 204 6.18 16.04 12.61
CA SER A 204 5.38 16.74 13.62
C SER A 204 3.89 16.54 13.33
N TYR A 205 3.03 16.71 14.34
CA TYR A 205 1.59 16.56 14.16
C TYR A 205 1.03 17.48 13.05
N GLY A 206 1.53 18.71 12.93
CA GLY A 206 1.15 19.62 11.85
C GLY A 206 1.58 19.12 10.45
N GLU A 207 2.76 18.53 10.33
CA GLU A 207 3.21 17.92 9.05
C GLU A 207 2.39 16.68 8.71
N TYR A 208 2.05 15.86 9.70
CA TYR A 208 1.14 14.74 9.54
C TYR A 208 -0.25 15.20 9.05
N LEU A 209 -0.86 16.21 9.67
CA LEU A 209 -2.16 16.75 9.25
C LEU A 209 -2.11 17.31 7.82
N ARG A 210 -1.01 17.98 7.43
CA ARG A 210 -0.78 18.37 6.03
C ARG A 210 -0.69 17.14 5.13
N ARG A 211 0.09 16.13 5.51
CA ARG A 211 0.26 14.89 4.74
C ARG A 211 -1.06 14.16 4.55
N ARG A 212 -1.97 14.19 5.53
CA ARG A 212 -3.34 13.65 5.47
C ARG A 212 -4.31 14.51 4.66
N GLY A 213 -3.97 15.78 4.42
CA GLY A 213 -4.78 16.74 3.68
C GLY A 213 -5.71 17.58 4.54
N ASP A 214 -5.68 17.43 5.88
CA ASP A 214 -6.60 18.11 6.82
C ASP A 214 -6.39 19.63 6.87
N ILE A 215 -5.14 20.06 6.65
CA ILE A 215 -4.77 21.49 6.64
C ILE A 215 -4.09 21.88 5.32
N THR A 216 -4.84 21.70 4.23
CA THR A 216 -4.44 22.07 2.87
C THR A 216 -5.45 23.04 2.26
N PRO A 217 -5.04 23.87 1.27
CA PRO A 217 -5.96 24.76 0.56
C PRO A 217 -6.95 24.02 -0.35
N GLY A 218 -6.77 22.70 -0.56
CA GLY A 218 -7.55 21.88 -1.48
C GLY A 218 -7.14 22.07 -2.94
N GLU A 219 -7.93 21.47 -3.85
CA GLU A 219 -7.69 21.56 -5.29
C GLU A 219 -7.90 23.01 -5.78
N PRO A 220 -6.90 23.62 -6.45
CA PRO A 220 -7.00 25.00 -6.92
C PRO A 220 -8.05 25.15 -8.03
N ALA A 221 -8.69 26.32 -8.10
CA ALA A 221 -9.61 26.66 -9.17
C ALA A 221 -8.86 26.95 -10.49
N GLY A 222 -8.78 25.95 -11.38
CA GLY A 222 -8.45 26.08 -12.80
C GLY A 222 -6.99 25.84 -13.24
N GLY A 223 -6.81 25.66 -14.57
CA GLY A 223 -5.63 26.16 -15.31
C GLY A 223 -4.41 25.27 -15.54
N GLY A 224 -4.45 23.96 -15.25
CA GLY A 224 -3.32 23.05 -15.52
C GLY A 224 -3.27 22.51 -16.96
N ALA A 225 -2.22 21.76 -17.31
CA ALA A 225 -2.15 21.01 -18.55
C ALA A 225 -3.19 19.87 -18.51
N TYR A 226 -4.42 20.17 -18.92
CA TYR A 226 -5.53 19.24 -18.82
C TYR A 226 -5.30 18.03 -19.73
N VAL A 227 -5.05 16.87 -19.11
CA VAL A 227 -5.06 15.57 -19.79
C VAL A 227 -6.44 14.94 -19.59
N SER A 228 -7.21 14.84 -20.67
CA SER A 228 -8.54 14.24 -20.61
C SER A 228 -8.48 12.75 -20.20
N VAL A 229 -9.51 12.26 -19.51
CA VAL A 229 -9.62 10.84 -19.12
C VAL A 229 -9.41 9.88 -20.30
N PRO A 230 -9.96 10.12 -21.51
CA PRO A 230 -9.67 9.28 -22.68
C PRO A 230 -8.20 9.29 -23.09
N ASN A 231 -7.52 10.44 -23.06
CA ASN A 231 -6.09 10.52 -23.39
C ASN A 231 -5.24 9.80 -22.33
N TRP A 232 -5.61 9.93 -21.05
CA TRP A 232 -4.97 9.17 -19.98
C TRP A 232 -5.12 7.66 -20.18
N LYS A 233 -6.33 7.19 -20.51
CA LYS A 233 -6.59 5.77 -20.78
C LYS A 233 -5.77 5.23 -21.95
N ARG A 234 -5.62 6.00 -23.03
CA ARG A 234 -4.79 5.62 -24.19
C ARG A 234 -3.31 5.53 -23.84
N THR A 235 -2.85 6.27 -22.82
CA THR A 235 -1.44 6.31 -22.41
C THR A 235 -1.11 5.37 -21.24
N LEU A 236 -2.03 4.47 -20.84
CA LEU A 236 -1.79 3.50 -19.77
C LEU A 236 -0.59 2.57 -20.03
N PRO A 237 -0.36 2.03 -21.25
CA PRO A 237 0.83 1.21 -21.52
C PRO A 237 2.14 1.92 -21.20
N GLN A 238 2.26 3.20 -21.54
CA GLN A 238 3.43 4.04 -21.29
C GLN A 238 3.57 4.31 -19.78
N ARG A 239 2.46 4.63 -19.11
CA ARG A 239 2.47 5.05 -17.71
C ARG A 239 2.65 3.90 -16.72
N HIS A 240 2.17 2.70 -17.05
CA HIS A 240 2.16 1.54 -16.14
C HIS A 240 3.20 0.49 -16.49
N ARG A 241 3.56 0.36 -17.77
CA ARG A 241 4.47 -0.68 -18.26
C ARG A 241 5.65 -0.11 -19.05
N LEU A 242 5.80 1.23 -19.08
CA LEU A 242 6.88 1.92 -19.78
C LEU A 242 7.03 1.48 -21.24
N VAL A 243 5.89 1.27 -21.93
CA VAL A 243 5.90 0.91 -23.34
C VAL A 243 6.32 2.11 -24.18
N ALA A 244 7.53 2.03 -24.76
CA ALA A 244 8.07 2.93 -25.75
C ALA A 244 7.82 2.41 -27.17
N GLY A 245 8.31 3.13 -28.16
CA GLY A 245 8.23 2.77 -29.57
C GLY A 245 9.62 2.73 -30.17
N ARG A 246 9.94 1.66 -30.90
CA ARG A 246 11.15 1.54 -31.72
C ARG A 246 10.80 1.91 -33.15
N CYS A 247 11.54 2.85 -33.74
CA CYS A 247 11.30 3.28 -35.10
C CYS A 247 11.67 2.13 -36.07
N PRO A 248 10.77 1.69 -36.97
CA PRO A 248 11.08 0.61 -37.90
C PRO A 248 12.16 0.99 -38.93
N LYS A 249 12.40 2.28 -39.14
CA LYS A 249 13.34 2.80 -40.14
C LYS A 249 14.77 2.97 -39.62
N CYS A 250 14.95 3.59 -38.46
CA CYS A 250 16.27 3.89 -37.90
C CYS A 250 16.56 3.24 -36.54
N GLY A 251 15.57 2.57 -35.93
CA GLY A 251 15.73 1.93 -34.63
C GLY A 251 15.64 2.87 -33.42
N GLU A 252 15.53 4.19 -33.63
CA GLU A 252 15.44 5.18 -32.54
C GLU A 252 14.23 4.94 -31.63
N LEU A 253 14.41 5.17 -30.32
CA LEU A 253 13.35 5.05 -29.33
C LEU A 253 12.52 6.34 -29.22
N ALA A 254 11.22 6.19 -29.03
CA ALA A 254 10.30 7.29 -28.77
C ALA A 254 9.38 6.97 -27.58
N PHE A 255 9.25 7.93 -26.66
CA PHE A 255 8.41 7.81 -25.48
C PHE A 255 7.68 9.14 -25.23
N PRO A 256 6.35 9.21 -25.43
CA PRO A 256 5.45 8.14 -25.86
C PRO A 256 5.65 7.69 -27.33
N PRO A 257 5.21 6.46 -27.70
CA PRO A 257 5.33 5.91 -29.06
C PRO A 257 4.31 6.53 -30.02
N GLY A 258 4.49 7.79 -30.40
CA GLY A 258 3.59 8.46 -31.35
C GLY A 258 4.20 9.69 -32.00
N GLY A 259 3.59 10.12 -33.11
CA GLY A 259 4.10 11.24 -33.90
C GLY A 259 5.22 10.81 -34.86
N ALA A 260 6.08 11.76 -35.22
CA ALA A 260 7.25 11.49 -36.06
C ALA A 260 8.41 10.94 -35.20
N CYS A 261 9.24 10.09 -35.78
CA CYS A 261 10.50 9.66 -35.18
C CYS A 261 11.36 10.89 -34.81
N PRO A 262 11.87 10.97 -33.56
CA PRO A 262 12.64 12.14 -33.11
C PRO A 262 13.99 12.28 -33.81
N ASP A 263 14.54 11.20 -34.35
CA ASP A 263 15.79 11.19 -35.12
C ASP A 263 15.54 11.38 -36.63
N CYS A 264 14.89 10.39 -37.28
CA CYS A 264 14.81 10.37 -38.75
C CYS A 264 13.54 11.02 -39.34
N GLY A 265 12.60 11.48 -38.50
CA GLY A 265 11.36 12.15 -38.91
C GLY A 265 10.32 11.27 -39.62
N ALA A 266 10.51 9.95 -39.67
CA ALA A 266 9.53 9.03 -40.27
C ALA A 266 8.19 9.07 -39.51
N LEU A 267 7.08 8.99 -40.25
CA LEU A 267 5.70 8.99 -39.73
C LEU A 267 5.07 7.58 -39.72
N GLU A 268 5.91 6.55 -39.65
CA GLU A 268 5.48 5.15 -39.59
C GLU A 268 5.06 4.78 -38.16
N ALA A 269 4.20 3.76 -38.02
CA ALA A 269 3.85 3.24 -36.71
C ALA A 269 5.09 2.62 -36.05
N PHE A 270 5.33 2.95 -34.78
CA PHE A 270 6.43 2.38 -34.01
C PHE A 270 6.13 0.93 -33.61
N ASP A 271 7.18 0.12 -33.55
CA ASP A 271 7.11 -1.19 -32.91
C ASP A 271 7.12 -1.01 -31.39
N GLU A 272 6.09 -1.49 -30.69
CA GLU A 272 6.00 -1.33 -29.24
C GLU A 272 7.09 -2.14 -28.52
N VAL A 273 7.75 -1.50 -27.57
CA VAL A 273 8.83 -2.12 -26.78
C VAL A 273 8.73 -1.71 -25.32
N ALA A 274 8.81 -2.67 -24.40
CA ALA A 274 8.81 -2.38 -22.98
C ALA A 274 10.22 -1.98 -22.53
N LEU A 275 10.33 -0.84 -21.85
CA LEU A 275 11.59 -0.41 -21.26
C LEU A 275 11.81 -1.13 -19.91
N PRO A 276 13.07 -1.40 -19.50
CA PRO A 276 13.39 -2.02 -18.21
C PRO A 276 12.96 -1.18 -17.00
N GLY A 277 12.78 0.13 -17.20
CA GLY A 277 12.39 1.07 -16.15
C GLY A 277 13.54 1.63 -15.33
N THR A 278 14.77 1.23 -15.60
CA THR A 278 15.97 1.90 -15.11
C THR A 278 16.33 3.09 -16.00
N GLY A 279 17.05 4.07 -15.46
CA GLY A 279 17.51 5.23 -16.22
C GLY A 279 18.54 6.06 -15.48
N THR A 280 18.99 7.12 -16.14
CA THR A 280 19.93 8.11 -15.60
C THR A 280 19.29 9.49 -15.60
N VAL A 281 19.44 10.24 -14.51
CA VAL A 281 19.02 11.64 -14.44
C VAL A 281 19.90 12.50 -15.34
N GLU A 282 19.30 13.23 -16.28
CA GLU A 282 20.01 14.17 -17.17
C GLU A 282 19.99 15.59 -16.62
N ALA A 283 18.86 15.99 -16.04
CA ALA A 283 18.66 17.28 -15.41
C ALA A 283 17.62 17.15 -14.29
N ALA A 284 17.77 17.89 -13.19
CA ALA A 284 16.84 17.89 -12.08
C ALA A 284 16.58 19.32 -11.60
N THR A 285 15.36 19.56 -11.10
CA THR A 285 14.96 20.82 -10.48
C THR A 285 14.00 20.58 -9.31
N VAL A 286 14.11 21.40 -8.28
CA VAL A 286 13.22 21.36 -7.10
C VAL A 286 12.09 22.35 -7.31
N ILE A 287 10.85 21.86 -7.35
CA ILE A 287 9.65 22.67 -7.45
C ILE A 287 9.19 23.07 -6.05
N GLY A 288 9.59 24.27 -5.64
CA GLY A 288 9.23 24.88 -4.37
C GLY A 288 7.85 25.56 -4.36
N GLN A 289 7.47 26.08 -3.19
CA GLN A 289 6.16 26.70 -2.94
C GLN A 289 5.79 27.75 -4.00
N GLY A 290 4.60 27.61 -4.59
CA GLY A 290 4.09 28.50 -5.63
C GLY A 290 4.61 28.21 -7.04
N GLY A 291 5.53 27.25 -7.20
CA GLY A 291 6.04 26.80 -8.50
C GLY A 291 5.31 25.59 -9.09
N ALA A 292 4.43 24.94 -8.32
CA ALA A 292 3.73 23.73 -8.77
C ALA A 292 2.67 24.07 -9.82
N PRO A 293 2.59 23.31 -10.93
CA PRO A 293 1.42 23.32 -11.80
C PRO A 293 0.14 23.01 -11.01
N PRO A 294 -1.03 23.51 -11.44
CA PRO A 294 -2.29 23.35 -10.70
C PRO A 294 -2.61 21.91 -10.28
N GLU A 295 -2.32 20.92 -11.12
CA GLU A 295 -2.52 19.49 -10.83
C GLU A 295 -1.64 18.95 -9.69
N PHE A 296 -0.58 19.66 -9.31
CA PHE A 296 0.36 19.28 -8.25
C PHE A 296 0.34 20.23 -7.05
N VAL A 297 -0.55 21.24 -7.01
CA VAL A 297 -0.67 22.16 -5.87
C VAL A 297 -1.05 21.41 -4.60
N GLU A 298 -2.02 20.51 -4.69
CA GLU A 298 -2.43 19.68 -3.55
C GLU A 298 -1.27 18.77 -3.09
N GLN A 299 -0.51 18.18 -4.02
CA GLN A 299 0.68 17.42 -3.67
C GLN A 299 1.69 18.30 -2.92
N GLN A 300 1.99 19.49 -3.43
CA GLN A 300 2.94 20.41 -2.81
C GLN A 300 2.48 20.93 -1.43
N ALA A 301 1.16 21.10 -1.24
CA ALA A 301 0.61 21.49 0.05
C ALA A 301 0.76 20.37 1.10
N ARG A 302 0.64 19.11 0.68
CA ARG A 302 0.74 17.93 1.54
C ARG A 302 2.17 17.48 1.80
N GLU A 303 3.02 17.54 0.78
CA GLU A 303 4.34 16.92 0.77
C GLU A 303 5.48 17.94 0.82
N GLY A 304 5.20 19.22 0.55
CA GLY A 304 6.22 20.25 0.42
C GLY A 304 6.80 20.31 -1.00
N ALA A 305 8.07 20.74 -1.09
CA ALA A 305 8.75 20.79 -2.38
C ALA A 305 8.98 19.38 -2.95
N TYR A 306 8.98 19.24 -4.27
CA TYR A 306 9.23 17.96 -4.94
C TYR A 306 10.22 18.11 -6.10
N VAL A 307 10.90 17.02 -6.45
CA VAL A 307 11.86 17.01 -7.56
C VAL A 307 11.16 16.64 -8.87
N SER A 308 11.41 17.43 -9.90
CA SER A 308 11.11 17.10 -11.30
C SER A 308 12.43 16.96 -12.07
N ALA A 309 12.56 15.89 -12.84
CA ALA A 309 13.78 15.58 -13.58
C ALA A 309 13.48 15.14 -15.01
N VAL A 310 14.45 15.36 -15.90
CA VAL A 310 14.52 14.67 -17.20
C VAL A 310 15.36 13.42 -16.99
N VAL A 311 14.80 12.26 -17.34
CA VAL A 311 15.43 10.96 -17.12
C VAL A 311 15.58 10.25 -18.46
N ALA A 312 16.82 9.90 -18.79
CA ALA A 312 17.15 9.01 -19.90
C ALA A 312 16.86 7.57 -19.46
N LEU A 313 15.71 7.03 -19.85
CA LEU A 313 15.35 5.64 -19.60
C LEU A 313 16.20 4.72 -20.48
N ASP A 314 16.70 3.63 -19.91
CA ASP A 314 17.46 2.64 -20.65
C ASP A 314 16.55 1.86 -21.61
N GLY A 315 17.06 1.52 -22.79
CA GLY A 315 16.43 0.60 -23.73
C GLY A 315 16.57 -0.87 -23.30
N PRO A 316 15.87 -1.80 -23.97
CA PRO A 316 15.89 -3.22 -23.63
C PRO A 316 17.20 -3.95 -23.97
N ASP A 317 18.01 -3.42 -24.90
CA ASP A 317 19.23 -4.07 -25.40
C ASP A 317 20.46 -3.47 -24.71
N SER A 318 21.01 -4.17 -23.71
CA SER A 318 22.06 -3.66 -22.81
C SER A 318 23.51 -3.93 -23.25
N ASP A 319 23.77 -4.43 -24.46
CA ASP A 319 25.12 -4.75 -24.94
C ASP A 319 25.47 -4.01 -26.24
N GLY A 320 26.13 -2.85 -26.12
CA GLY A 320 26.96 -2.28 -27.19
C GLY A 320 26.78 -0.78 -27.41
N ASP A 321 25.53 -0.31 -27.45
CA ASP A 321 25.17 1.11 -27.47
C ASP A 321 23.84 1.24 -26.73
N ARG A 322 23.84 1.81 -25.52
CA ARG A 322 22.61 1.91 -24.71
C ARG A 322 21.69 2.91 -25.38
N ALA A 323 20.77 2.44 -26.21
CA ALA A 323 19.66 3.26 -26.69
C ALA A 323 18.90 3.77 -25.46
N THR A 324 18.73 5.08 -25.35
CA THR A 324 17.96 5.70 -24.27
C THR A 324 16.82 6.51 -24.83
N VAL A 325 15.84 6.82 -23.99
CA VAL A 325 14.78 7.78 -24.34
C VAL A 325 14.48 8.68 -23.15
N SER A 326 14.52 9.99 -23.38
CA SER A 326 14.35 10.98 -22.32
C SER A 326 12.87 11.26 -22.05
N THR A 327 12.48 11.24 -20.79
CA THR A 327 11.14 11.64 -20.35
C THR A 327 11.20 12.49 -19.08
N PRO A 328 10.34 13.50 -18.92
CA PRO A 328 10.17 14.16 -17.64
C PRO A 328 9.48 13.20 -16.64
N ALA A 329 9.95 13.19 -15.41
CA ALA A 329 9.37 12.42 -14.31
C ALA A 329 9.63 13.11 -12.97
N GLN A 330 8.72 12.92 -12.00
CA GLN A 330 9.05 13.26 -10.62
C GLN A 330 10.00 12.21 -10.05
N VAL A 331 10.98 12.63 -9.26
CA VAL A 331 11.90 11.76 -8.52
C VAL A 331 11.52 11.82 -7.04
N LEU A 332 11.35 10.65 -6.43
CA LEU A 332 11.08 10.51 -5.01
C LEU A 332 12.35 10.90 -4.24
N THR A 333 12.16 11.74 -3.22
CA THR A 333 13.20 12.15 -2.27
C THR A 333 12.63 12.02 -0.87
N VAL A 334 13.46 11.61 0.08
CA VAL A 334 13.15 11.52 1.50
C VAL A 334 14.09 12.45 2.27
N GLY A 335 13.55 13.25 3.18
CA GLY A 335 14.30 14.23 3.97
C GLY A 335 15.11 15.20 3.13
N ASP A 336 16.41 15.27 3.40
CA ASP A 336 17.36 16.17 2.73
C ASP A 336 18.00 15.55 1.47
N GLU A 337 17.45 14.45 0.95
CA GLU A 337 17.94 13.84 -0.28
C GLU A 337 17.91 14.83 -1.46
N SER A 338 19.03 14.89 -2.17
CA SER A 338 19.15 15.66 -3.40
C SER A 338 19.28 14.73 -4.60
N VAL A 339 18.79 15.19 -5.74
CA VAL A 339 18.87 14.48 -7.02
C VAL A 339 19.79 15.26 -7.94
N SER A 340 20.83 14.60 -8.43
CA SER A 340 21.85 15.21 -9.29
C SER A 340 21.88 14.56 -10.67
N PRO A 341 22.26 15.30 -11.73
CA PRO A 341 22.59 14.69 -13.01
C PRO A 341 23.62 13.57 -12.85
N GLY A 342 23.38 12.44 -13.50
CA GLY A 342 24.18 11.22 -13.39
C GLY A 342 23.67 10.20 -12.38
N ASP A 343 22.75 10.57 -11.48
CA ASP A 343 22.12 9.62 -10.56
C ASP A 343 21.39 8.52 -11.32
N ARG A 344 21.54 7.28 -10.85
CA ARG A 344 20.80 6.13 -11.36
C ARG A 344 19.46 6.04 -10.66
N VAL A 345 18.42 5.75 -11.44
CA VAL A 345 17.05 5.70 -10.96
C VAL A 345 16.31 4.51 -11.55
N GLU A 346 15.23 4.13 -10.88
CA GLU A 346 14.28 3.16 -11.39
C GLU A 346 12.83 3.62 -11.20
N ALA A 347 11.98 3.22 -12.13
CA ALA A 347 10.58 3.56 -12.16
C ALA A 347 9.80 2.78 -11.09
N THR A 348 8.90 3.48 -10.40
CA THR A 348 7.98 2.90 -9.42
C THR A 348 6.58 3.45 -9.62
N ILE A 349 5.56 2.61 -9.48
CA ILE A 349 4.16 3.00 -9.67
C ILE A 349 3.72 3.84 -8.48
N ARG A 350 3.23 5.05 -8.77
CA ARG A 350 2.75 6.01 -7.79
C ARG A 350 1.48 6.70 -8.29
N ARG A 351 0.71 7.22 -7.33
CA ARG A 351 -0.31 8.22 -7.63
C ARG A 351 0.39 9.47 -8.17
N ILE A 352 -0.08 9.97 -9.31
CA ILE A 352 0.41 11.20 -9.91
C ILE A 352 -0.40 12.38 -9.38
N TYR A 353 -1.72 12.37 -9.56
CA TYR A 353 -2.67 13.31 -8.95
C TYR A 353 -4.11 12.77 -9.07
N THR A 354 -5.07 13.43 -8.43
CA THR A 354 -6.50 13.21 -8.66
C THR A 354 -7.06 14.42 -9.38
N GLN A 355 -7.86 14.21 -10.42
CA GLN A 355 -8.53 15.28 -11.16
C GLN A 355 -9.90 14.76 -11.64
N GLU A 356 -10.95 15.58 -11.55
CA GLU A 356 -12.34 15.19 -11.90
C GLU A 356 -12.83 13.93 -11.15
N GLY A 357 -12.38 13.74 -9.90
CA GLY A 357 -12.69 12.55 -9.10
C GLY A 357 -12.01 11.26 -9.58
N VAL A 358 -11.11 11.33 -10.56
CA VAL A 358 -10.36 10.17 -11.06
C VAL A 358 -8.92 10.24 -10.57
N THR A 359 -8.52 9.27 -9.75
CA THR A 359 -7.12 9.10 -9.34
C THR A 359 -6.30 8.53 -10.49
N ARG A 360 -5.22 9.22 -10.83
CA ARG A 360 -4.34 8.90 -11.95
C ARG A 360 -3.04 8.30 -11.43
N TYR A 361 -2.77 7.06 -11.82
CA TYR A 361 -1.55 6.33 -11.51
C TYR A 361 -0.60 6.30 -12.71
N GLY A 362 0.69 6.39 -12.44
CA GLY A 362 1.76 6.29 -13.43
C GLY A 362 3.08 5.99 -12.71
N PHE A 363 4.20 6.20 -13.40
CA PHE A 363 5.51 6.06 -12.79
C PHE A 363 6.00 7.38 -12.20
N LYS A 364 6.73 7.27 -11.09
CA LYS A 364 7.73 8.22 -10.62
C LYS A 364 9.06 7.48 -10.58
N MET A 365 10.17 8.19 -10.39
CA MET A 365 11.48 7.56 -10.24
C MET A 365 11.86 7.48 -8.77
N ARG A 366 12.53 6.41 -8.36
CA ARG A 366 13.30 6.34 -7.10
C ARG A 366 14.78 6.18 -7.44
N ARG A 367 15.66 6.75 -6.62
CA ARG A 367 17.10 6.57 -6.79
C ARG A 367 17.46 5.11 -6.54
N LEU A 368 18.37 4.58 -7.36
CA LEU A 368 19.08 3.34 -7.10
C LEU A 368 20.28 3.70 -6.24
N GLU A 369 20.50 2.98 -5.14
CA GLU A 369 21.65 3.18 -4.24
C GLU A 369 23.00 3.09 -4.97
#